data_AF-A0A7Y2MJK1-F1
#
_entry.id   AF-A0A7Y2MJK1-F1
#
_cell.length_a   1.000
_cell.length_b   1.000
_cell.length_c   1.000
_cell.angle_alpha   90.00
_cell.angle_beta   90.00
_cell.angle_gamma   90.00
#
_symmetry.space_group_name_H-M   'P 1'
#
loop_
_entity.id
_entity.type
_entity.pdbx_description
1 polymer ?
#
loop_
_entity_poly.entity_id
_entity_poly.type
_entity_poly.pdbx_seq_one_letter_code
_entity_poly.pdbx_strand_id
1 'polypeptide(L)'
;MKEYSKKPRKPSIVIGKTDQERLNNLALVAAERFPEISDGLLLELERARVVADVSVPRNVVRMGSTVEYETDTGDARRVTLVFPRDADISEGKISILTPIGTALLGLAAGQAMNWAARDGRQHK
;
A
#
# COMPACT_ATOMS: atom_id res chain seq x y z
N MET A 1 5.59 0.11 -34.01
CA MET A 1 6.05 0.98 -32.91
C MET A 1 4.99 0.93 -31.82
N LYS A 2 5.30 0.42 -30.62
CA LYS A 2 4.34 0.36 -29.51
C LYS A 2 4.45 1.65 -28.71
N GLU A 3 3.40 2.45 -28.74
CA GLU A 3 3.18 3.63 -27.91
C GLU A 3 3.22 3.20 -26.43
N TYR A 4 4.35 3.45 -25.75
CA TYR A 4 4.42 3.33 -24.30
C TYR A 4 3.71 4.54 -23.69
N SER A 5 2.39 4.41 -23.48
CA SER A 5 1.62 5.35 -22.67
C SER A 5 2.29 5.44 -21.29
N LYS A 6 2.96 6.57 -21.03
CA LYS A 6 3.54 6.91 -19.73
C LYS A 6 2.39 6.98 -18.72
N LYS A 7 2.13 5.89 -18.01
CA LYS A 7 1.31 5.94 -16.78
C LYS A 7 1.92 7.02 -15.88
N PRO A 8 1.14 7.99 -15.38
CA PRO A 8 1.67 9.03 -14.49
C PRO A 8 2.38 8.34 -13.32
N ARG A 9 3.65 8.72 -13.06
CA ARG A 9 4.41 8.14 -11.94
C ARG A 9 3.68 8.54 -10.66
N LYS A 10 3.20 7.55 -9.89
CA LYS A 10 2.59 7.77 -8.57
C LYS A 10 3.54 8.67 -7.74
N PRO A 11 3.03 9.62 -6.92
CA PRO A 11 3.87 10.38 -5.99
C PRO A 11 4.72 9.44 -5.12
N SER A 12 5.93 9.86 -4.71
CA SER A 12 6.74 9.07 -3.78
C SER A 12 6.08 9.05 -2.40
N ILE A 13 6.02 7.86 -1.80
CA ILE A 13 5.50 7.70 -0.44
C ILE A 13 6.53 8.15 0.60
N VAL A 14 6.06 8.55 1.78
CA VAL A 14 6.91 8.79 2.96
C VAL A 14 6.79 7.57 3.88
N ILE A 15 7.92 7.01 4.31
CA ILE A 15 7.94 5.82 5.16
C ILE A 15 9.04 5.91 6.23
N GLY A 16 8.78 5.30 7.40
CA GLY A 16 9.77 5.14 8.46
C GLY A 16 10.81 4.10 8.10
N LYS A 17 12.03 4.26 8.61
CA LYS A 17 13.15 3.32 8.38
C LYS A 17 12.80 1.89 8.79
N THR A 18 12.16 1.69 9.94
CA THR A 18 11.83 0.35 10.43
C THR A 18 10.82 -0.36 9.52
N ASP A 19 9.80 0.35 9.07
CA ASP A 19 8.79 -0.21 8.17
C ASP A 19 9.39 -0.51 6.80
N GLN A 20 10.27 0.36 6.28
CA GLN A 20 10.93 0.15 4.98
C GLN A 20 11.79 -1.12 4.97
N GLU A 21 12.59 -1.35 6.00
CA GLU A 21 13.41 -2.57 6.14
C GLU A 21 12.54 -3.83 6.22
N ARG A 22 11.48 -3.80 7.04
CA ARG A 22 10.57 -4.94 7.21
C ARG A 22 9.79 -5.25 5.94
N LEU A 23 9.33 -4.23 5.23
CA LEU A 23 8.56 -4.38 3.99
C LEU A 23 9.43 -4.84 2.82
N ASN A 24 10.69 -4.40 2.74
CA ASN A 24 11.64 -4.93 1.76
C ASN A 24 11.85 -6.45 1.96
N ASN A 25 12.15 -6.87 3.19
CA ASN A 25 12.32 -8.28 3.51
C ASN A 25 11.05 -9.09 3.22
N LEU A 26 9.89 -8.54 3.58
CA LEU A 26 8.60 -9.17 3.30
C LEU A 26 8.38 -9.37 1.80
N ALA A 27 8.61 -8.33 0.99
CA ALA A 27 8.38 -8.37 -0.45
C ALA A 27 9.31 -9.39 -1.14
N LEU A 28 10.58 -9.46 -0.72
CA LEU A 28 11.52 -10.46 -1.22
C LEU A 28 11.06 -11.89 -0.92
N VAL A 29 10.58 -12.17 0.30
CA VAL A 29 10.06 -13.49 0.68
C VAL A 29 8.74 -13.80 -0.03
N ALA A 30 7.92 -12.79 -0.30
CA ALA A 30 6.62 -12.94 -0.94
C ALA A 30 6.69 -13.11 -2.47
N ALA A 31 7.84 -12.80 -3.09
CA ALA A 31 8.00 -12.74 -4.55
C ALA A 31 7.61 -14.03 -5.27
N GLU A 32 7.89 -15.20 -4.69
CA GLU A 32 7.51 -16.49 -5.30
C GLU A 32 6.00 -16.71 -5.35
N ARG A 33 5.27 -16.22 -4.33
CA ARG A 33 3.83 -16.47 -4.18
C ARG A 33 2.97 -15.34 -4.73
N PHE A 34 3.47 -14.11 -4.67
CA PHE A 34 2.76 -12.89 -5.06
C PHE A 34 3.69 -11.96 -5.87
N PRO A 35 4.16 -12.38 -7.05
CA PRO A 35 5.18 -11.64 -7.81
C PRO A 35 4.75 -10.22 -8.15
N GLU A 36 3.55 -10.02 -8.71
CA GLU A 36 3.08 -8.69 -9.13
C GLU A 36 2.95 -7.70 -7.96
N ILE A 37 2.47 -8.17 -6.81
CA ILE A 37 2.34 -7.35 -5.59
C ILE A 37 3.72 -7.02 -5.03
N SER A 38 4.63 -8.00 -5.03
CA SER A 38 5.98 -7.85 -4.50
C SER A 38 6.80 -6.88 -5.35
N ASP A 39 6.76 -7.00 -6.67
CA ASP A 39 7.42 -6.09 -7.61
C ASP A 39 6.89 -4.66 -7.44
N GLY A 40 5.56 -4.50 -7.38
CA GLY A 40 4.93 -3.20 -7.15
C GLY A 40 5.37 -2.56 -5.83
N LEU A 41 5.40 -3.33 -4.75
CA LEU A 41 5.83 -2.87 -3.43
C LEU A 41 7.33 -2.53 -3.42
N LEU A 42 8.20 -3.36 -4.00
CA LEU A 42 9.64 -3.10 -4.08
C LEU A 42 9.94 -1.81 -4.85
N LEU A 43 9.30 -1.61 -6.01
CA LEU A 43 9.44 -0.39 -6.81
C LEU A 43 8.97 0.86 -6.05
N GLU A 44 7.94 0.72 -5.22
CA GLU A 44 7.44 1.81 -4.38
C GLU A 44 8.38 2.13 -3.21
N LEU A 45 8.94 1.10 -2.56
CA LEU A 45 9.93 1.24 -1.48
C LEU A 45 11.26 1.81 -1.96
N GLU A 46 11.70 1.46 -3.18
CA GLU A 46 12.95 1.95 -3.79
C GLU A 46 12.93 3.47 -3.97
N ARG A 47 11.79 4.02 -4.40
CA ARG A 47 11.61 5.46 -4.65
C ARG A 47 11.04 6.23 -3.45
N ALA A 48 10.82 5.56 -2.32
CA ALA A 48 10.21 6.14 -1.14
C ALA A 48 11.13 7.17 -0.47
N ARG A 49 10.54 8.22 0.10
CA ARG A 49 11.26 9.12 1.02
C ARG A 49 11.32 8.46 2.39
N VAL A 50 12.47 7.88 2.71
CA VAL A 50 12.73 7.28 4.03
C VAL A 50 13.08 8.37 5.04
N VAL A 51 12.39 8.36 6.18
CA VAL A 51 12.64 9.26 7.30
C VAL A 51 12.82 8.45 8.59
N ALA A 52 13.31 9.10 9.66
CA ALA A 52 13.25 8.49 10.99
C ALA A 52 11.79 8.17 11.36
N ASP A 53 11.54 7.10 12.10
CA ASP A 53 10.18 6.64 12.40
C ASP A 53 9.33 7.71 13.11
N VAL A 54 9.97 8.51 13.97
CA VAL A 54 9.35 9.64 14.68
C VAL A 54 9.02 10.83 13.77
N SER A 55 9.62 10.89 12.58
CA SER A 55 9.47 11.97 11.62
C SER A 55 8.47 11.65 10.51
N VAL A 56 7.84 10.47 10.53
CA VAL A 56 6.74 10.14 9.61
C VAL A 56 5.54 11.05 9.95
N PRO A 57 4.98 11.81 8.98
CA PRO A 57 3.83 12.65 9.23
C PRO A 57 2.64 11.86 9.79
N ARG A 58 1.95 12.41 10.80
CA ARG A 58 0.85 11.71 11.49
C ARG A 58 -0.34 11.41 10.58
N ASN A 59 -0.52 12.18 9.51
CA ASN A 59 -1.60 12.01 8.55
C ASN A 59 -1.26 11.01 7.44
N VAL A 60 -0.05 10.43 7.43
CA VAL A 60 0.38 9.44 6.44
C VAL A 60 0.11 8.02 6.96
N VAL A 61 -0.44 7.18 6.10
CA VAL A 61 -0.70 5.77 6.38
C VAL A 61 0.62 5.00 6.44
N ARG A 62 0.81 4.28 7.55
CA ARG A 62 1.95 3.42 7.84
C ARG A 62 1.47 2.08 8.38
N MET A 63 2.40 1.16 8.66
CA MET A 63 2.02 -0.11 9.27
C MET A 63 1.36 0.13 10.64
N GLY A 64 0.23 -0.53 10.88
CA GLY A 64 -0.60 -0.35 12.06
C GLY A 64 -1.57 0.85 11.99
N SER A 65 -1.56 1.66 10.92
CA SER A 65 -2.56 2.72 10.76
C SER A 65 -3.94 2.13 10.53
N THR A 66 -4.93 2.64 11.27
CA THR A 66 -6.35 2.46 10.97
C THR A 66 -6.82 3.61 10.09
N VAL A 67 -7.44 3.28 8.96
CA VAL A 67 -7.93 4.25 7.98
C VAL A 67 -9.37 3.94 7.61
N GLU A 68 -10.09 4.97 7.19
CA GLU A 68 -11.36 4.84 6.51
C GLU A 68 -11.14 5.23 5.06
N TYR A 69 -11.60 4.39 4.14
CA TYR A 69 -11.59 4.68 2.72
C TYR A 69 -12.96 4.36 2.15
N GLU A 70 -13.36 5.10 1.13
CA GLU A 70 -14.60 4.89 0.40
C GLU A 70 -14.24 4.35 -0.98
N THR A 71 -15.01 3.39 -1.47
CA THR A 71 -14.93 2.93 -2.86
C THR A 71 -15.89 3.72 -3.74
N ASP A 72 -15.67 3.67 -5.04
CA ASP A 72 -16.59 4.17 -6.07
C ASP A 72 -18.07 3.72 -5.94
N THR A 73 -18.33 2.61 -5.25
CA THR A 73 -19.68 2.12 -4.91
C THR A 73 -20.35 2.86 -3.75
N GLY A 74 -19.63 3.76 -3.05
CA GLY A 74 -20.09 4.44 -1.84
C GLY A 74 -19.90 3.63 -0.55
N ASP A 75 -19.23 2.47 -0.62
CA ASP A 75 -18.99 1.63 0.55
C ASP A 75 -17.78 2.14 1.33
N ALA A 76 -18.03 2.89 2.40
CA ALA A 76 -16.99 3.26 3.36
C ALA A 76 -16.55 2.03 4.16
N ARG A 77 -15.24 1.80 4.23
CA ARG A 77 -14.62 0.71 4.97
C ARG A 77 -13.54 1.23 5.88
N ARG A 78 -13.63 0.85 7.15
CA ARG A 78 -12.60 1.10 8.15
C ARG A 78 -11.72 -0.13 8.30
N VAL A 79 -10.43 0.03 8.02
CA VAL A 79 -9.45 -1.07 8.05
C VAL A 79 -8.18 -0.66 8.75
N THR A 80 -7.44 -1.64 9.28
CA THR A 80 -6.08 -1.46 9.81
C THR A 80 -5.09 -2.15 8.89
N LEU A 81 -4.09 -1.41 8.41
CA LEU A 81 -3.02 -1.94 7.55
C LEU A 81 -2.01 -2.72 8.40
N VAL A 82 -1.84 -4.01 8.15
CA VAL A 82 -1.01 -4.90 8.98
C VAL A 82 -0.10 -5.81 8.15
N PHE A 83 0.85 -6.45 8.82
CA PHE A 83 1.67 -7.51 8.22
C PHE A 83 0.84 -8.79 8.02
N PRO A 84 1.22 -9.69 7.09
CA PRO A 84 0.41 -10.86 6.76
C PRO A 84 0.05 -11.76 7.94
N ARG A 85 0.96 -11.91 8.90
CA ARG A 85 0.74 -12.72 10.12
C ARG A 85 -0.38 -12.20 11.02
N ASP A 86 -0.69 -10.91 10.93
CA ASP A 86 -1.65 -10.22 11.79
C ASP A 86 -2.96 -9.93 11.03
N ALA A 87 -3.07 -10.38 9.78
CA ALA A 87 -4.23 -10.10 8.92
C ALA A 87 -5.44 -10.93 9.35
N ASP A 88 -6.55 -10.24 9.58
CA ASP A 88 -7.82 -10.83 9.97
C ASP A 88 -8.96 -9.93 9.47
N ILE A 89 -9.68 -10.40 8.45
CA ILE A 89 -10.77 -9.65 7.84
C ILE A 89 -11.93 -9.44 8.82
N SER A 90 -12.17 -10.38 9.74
CA SER A 90 -13.25 -10.28 10.72
C SER A 90 -13.00 -9.14 11.73
N GLU A 91 -11.72 -8.79 11.95
CA GLU A 91 -11.30 -7.66 12.78
C GLU A 91 -11.00 -6.39 11.98
N GLY A 92 -11.28 -6.39 10.67
CA GLY A 92 -10.95 -5.26 9.78
C GLY A 92 -9.43 -5.06 9.58
N LYS A 93 -8.61 -6.08 9.81
CA LYS A 93 -7.16 -6.04 9.59
C LYS A 93 -6.81 -6.59 8.22
N ILE A 94 -6.22 -5.75 7.37
CA ILE A 94 -5.84 -6.12 6.00
C ILE A 94 -4.34 -6.20 5.84
N SER A 95 -3.88 -7.22 5.10
CA SER A 95 -2.46 -7.40 4.82
C SER A 95 -1.94 -6.36 3.82
N ILE A 96 -0.73 -5.86 4.05
CA ILE A 96 0.06 -5.11 3.07
C ILE A 96 0.27 -5.88 1.75
N LEU A 97 0.24 -7.22 1.76
CA LEU A 97 0.32 -8.06 0.55
C LEU A 97 -1.05 -8.25 -0.14
N THR A 98 -1.88 -7.22 -0.12
CA THR A 98 -3.13 -7.16 -0.88
C THR A 98 -3.11 -5.92 -1.77
N PRO A 99 -3.88 -5.89 -2.88
CA PRO A 99 -3.92 -4.70 -3.72
C PRO A 99 -4.44 -3.43 -3.00
N ILE A 100 -5.38 -3.53 -2.03
CA ILE A 100 -5.72 -2.39 -1.16
C ILE A 100 -4.52 -2.03 -0.29
N GLY A 101 -3.91 -3.03 0.34
CA GLY A 101 -2.85 -2.81 1.32
C GLY A 101 -1.69 -2.00 0.75
N THR A 102 -1.20 -2.38 -0.44
CA THR A 102 -0.14 -1.63 -1.12
C THR A 102 -0.62 -0.24 -1.57
N ALA A 103 -1.87 -0.11 -2.01
CA ALA A 103 -2.43 1.19 -2.40
C ALA A 103 -2.59 2.16 -1.23
N LEU A 104 -2.84 1.68 -0.01
CA LEU A 104 -3.00 2.55 1.16
C LEU A 104 -1.67 3.07 1.70
N LEU A 105 -0.59 2.30 1.60
CA LEU A 105 0.70 2.65 2.18
C LEU A 105 1.17 4.02 1.68
N GLY A 106 1.49 4.92 2.62
CA GLY A 106 2.04 6.23 2.28
C GLY A 106 1.06 7.27 1.79
N LEU A 107 -0.23 6.94 1.64
CA LEU A 107 -1.27 7.94 1.38
C LEU A 107 -1.45 8.86 2.59
N ALA A 108 -1.77 10.12 2.33
CA ALA A 108 -2.25 11.05 3.33
C ALA A 108 -3.78 11.11 3.34
N ALA A 109 -4.37 11.45 4.49
CA ALA A 109 -5.80 11.71 4.59
C ALA A 109 -6.27 12.72 3.53
N GLY A 110 -7.37 12.41 2.84
CA GLY A 110 -7.91 13.22 1.75
C GLY A 110 -7.30 12.97 0.37
N GLN A 111 -6.32 12.08 0.24
CA GLN A 111 -5.83 11.61 -1.07
C GLN A 111 -6.66 10.43 -1.58
N ALA A 112 -6.98 10.43 -2.87
CA ALA A 112 -7.61 9.31 -3.56
C ALA A 112 -6.56 8.50 -4.34
N MET A 113 -6.78 7.19 -4.50
CA MET A 113 -5.93 6.35 -5.34
C MET A 113 -6.75 5.29 -6.08
N ASN A 114 -6.48 5.16 -7.39
CA ASN A 114 -6.98 4.04 -8.16
C ASN A 114 -6.21 2.76 -7.80
N TRP A 115 -6.94 1.68 -7.51
CA TRP A 115 -6.39 0.34 -7.29
C TRP A 115 -7.16 -0.71 -8.11
N ALA A 116 -6.49 -1.79 -8.48
CA ALA A 116 -7.12 -2.90 -9.19
C ALA A 116 -7.51 -3.98 -8.17
N ALA A 117 -8.80 -4.30 -8.09
CA ALA A 117 -9.27 -5.44 -7.31
C ALA A 117 -8.81 -6.75 -7.96
N ARG A 118 -8.87 -7.84 -7.18
CA ARG A 118 -8.43 -9.18 -7.62
C ARG A 118 -9.23 -9.74 -8.81
N ASP A 119 -10.39 -9.16 -9.11
CA ASP A 119 -11.25 -9.49 -10.26
C ASP A 119 -10.93 -8.64 -11.51
N GLY A 120 -9.89 -7.80 -11.46
CA GLY A 120 -9.48 -6.92 -12.55
C GLY A 120 -10.28 -5.62 -12.65
N ARG A 121 -11.25 -5.38 -11.77
CA ARG A 121 -11.99 -4.10 -11.74
C ARG A 121 -11.12 -3.00 -11.15
N GLN A 122 -11.14 -1.83 -11.78
CA GLN A 122 -10.51 -0.64 -11.23
C GLN A 122 -11.48 0.06 -10.29
N HIS A 123 -11.05 0.29 -9.07
CA HIS A 123 -11.76 1.09 -8.07
C HIS A 123 -10.97 2.36 -7.81
N LYS A 124 -11.69 3.44 -7.51
CA LYS A 124 -11.14 4.73 -7.09
C LYS A 124 -11.42 4.97 -5.62
#